data_AF-A0AAD7GI14-F1
#
_entry.id   AF-A0AAD7GI14-F1
#
_cell.length_a   1.000
_cell.length_b   1.000
_cell.length_c   1.000
_cell.angle_alpha   90.00
_cell.angle_beta   90.00
_cell.angle_gamma   90.00
#
_symmetry.space_group_name_H-M   'P 1'
#
loop_
_entity.id
_entity.type
_entity.pdbx_description
1 polymer ?
#
loop_
_entity_poly.entity_id
_entity_poly.type
_entity_poly.pdbx_seq_one_letter_code
_entity_poly.pdbx_strand_id
1 'polypeptide(L)' 'LTASLPTYERLVKPVLPPRFVPTCSDELLVGLGKLSAAENLKIQSHLSEMNDQVEAVRSERGVEDIEVFDRA' A
#
# COMPACT_ATOMS: atom_id res chain seq x y z
N LEU A 1 -10.94 12.02 -6.81
CA LEU A 1 -9.56 11.85 -7.34
C LEU A 1 -9.51 11.62 -8.86
N THR A 2 -10.64 11.63 -9.57
CA THR A 2 -10.69 11.54 -11.04
C THR A 2 -11.48 12.71 -11.60
N ALA A 3 -11.20 13.08 -12.85
CA ALA A 3 -12.02 14.03 -13.59
C ALA A 3 -13.45 13.48 -13.72
N SER A 4 -14.45 14.36 -13.65
CA SER A 4 -15.86 14.00 -13.85
C SER A 4 -16.13 13.72 -15.32
N LEU A 5 -15.71 12.55 -15.78
CA LEU A 5 -15.92 12.05 -17.14
C LEU A 5 -16.97 10.93 -17.13
N PRO A 6 -17.71 10.72 -18.23
CA PRO A 6 -18.56 9.55 -18.38
C PRO A 6 -17.72 8.26 -18.34
N THR A 7 -18.31 7.15 -17.88
CA THR A 7 -17.57 5.90 -17.55
C THR A 7 -16.72 5.38 -18.71
N TYR A 8 -17.17 5.54 -19.95
CA TYR A 8 -16.45 5.07 -21.15
C TYR A 8 -15.18 5.87 -21.46
N GLU A 9 -15.00 7.07 -20.87
CA GLU A 9 -13.81 7.93 -21.05
C GLU A 9 -12.85 7.83 -19.86
N ARG A 10 -13.19 7.08 -18.80
CA ARG A 10 -12.35 6.92 -17.60
C ARG A 10 -11.23 5.90 -17.81
N LEU A 11 -10.28 6.22 -18.68
CA LEU A 11 -9.13 5.37 -19.00
C LEU A 11 -8.03 5.41 -17.92
N VAL A 12 -7.93 6.52 -17.19
CA VAL A 12 -6.93 6.72 -16.14
C VAL A 12 -7.52 6.36 -14.78
N LYS A 13 -6.83 5.52 -14.01
CA LYS A 13 -7.23 5.11 -12.66
C LYS A 13 -6.14 5.49 -11.65
N PRO A 14 -6.50 6.11 -10.52
CA PRO A 14 -5.56 6.36 -9.44
C PRO A 14 -5.16 5.05 -8.73
N VAL A 15 -3.98 5.08 -8.11
CA VAL A 15 -3.45 4.01 -7.26
C VAL A 15 -2.80 4.66 -6.04
N LEU A 16 -2.88 4.00 -4.88
CA LEU A 16 -2.17 4.38 -3.67
C LEU A 16 -0.82 3.65 -3.67
N PRO A 17 0.33 4.36 -3.75
CA PRO A 17 1.63 3.72 -3.88
C PRO A 17 2.49 3.88 -2.61
N PRO A 18 2.17 3.24 -1.46
CA PRO A 18 3.12 3.17 -0.36
C PRO A 18 4.40 2.53 -0.87
N ARG A 19 5.55 3.18 -0.68
CA ARG A 19 6.80 2.78 -1.34
C ARG A 19 7.19 1.36 -0.98
N PHE A 20 7.39 1.09 0.32
CA PHE A 20 7.62 -0.23 0.91
C PHE A 20 7.52 -0.15 2.45
N VAL A 21 7.27 -1.28 3.11
CA VAL A 21 6.92 -1.37 4.55
C VAL A 21 7.84 -0.55 5.48
N PRO A 22 9.19 -0.69 5.44
CA PRO A 22 10.11 0.09 6.28
C PRO A 22 9.97 1.62 6.21
N THR A 23 9.40 2.17 5.14
CA THR A 23 9.24 3.64 4.99
C THR A 23 7.86 4.16 5.37
N CYS A 24 6.97 3.28 5.82
CA CYS A 24 5.60 3.61 6.15
C CYS A 24 5.30 3.22 7.59
N SER A 25 4.83 4.16 8.42
CA SER A 25 4.39 3.81 9.78
C SER A 25 3.13 2.92 9.73
N ASP A 26 2.87 2.21 10.82
CA ASP A 26 1.66 1.39 10.93
C ASP A 26 0.39 2.24 10.80
N GLU A 27 0.37 3.45 11.38
CA GLU A 27 -0.80 4.34 11.23
C GLU A 27 -1.03 4.77 9.78
N LEU A 28 0.05 4.99 9.02
CA LEU A 28 -0.04 5.31 7.60
C LEU A 28 -0.61 4.13 6.81
N LEU A 29 -0.10 2.92 7.03
CA LEU A 29 -0.56 1.72 6.33
C LEU A 29 -2.05 1.44 6.60
N VAL A 30 -2.46 1.50 7.87
CA VAL A 30 -3.87 1.35 8.27
C VAL A 30 -4.74 2.48 7.68
N GLY A 31 -4.23 3.71 7.65
CA GLY A 31 -4.92 4.83 7.02
C GLY A 31 -5.12 4.63 5.52
N LEU A 32 -4.10 4.13 4.82
CA LEU A 32 -4.16 3.82 3.39
C LEU A 32 -5.09 2.63 3.10
N GLY A 33 -5.11 1.60 3.94
CA GLY A 33 -6.06 0.48 3.84
C GLY A 33 -7.51 0.95 3.95
N LYS A 34 -7.80 1.80 4.95
CA LYS A 34 -9.13 2.42 5.11
C LYS A 34 -9.52 3.29 3.90
N LEU A 35 -8.60 4.10 3.39
CA LEU A 35 -8.84 4.94 2.22
C LEU A 35 -9.07 4.11 0.95
N SER A 36 -8.29 3.05 0.77
CA SER A 36 -8.45 2.09 -0.33
C SER A 36 -9.84 1.48 -0.34
N ALA A 37 -10.31 1.01 0.83
CA ALA A 37 -11.64 0.42 0.96
C ALA A 37 -12.77 1.45 0.74
N ALA A 38 -12.64 2.66 1.28
CA ALA A 38 -13.66 3.70 1.17
C ALA A 38 -13.86 4.21 -0.27
N GLU A 39 -12.76 4.36 -1.01
CA GLU A 39 -12.75 4.97 -2.35
C GLU A 39 -12.59 3.93 -3.48
N ASN A 40 -12.55 2.63 -3.14
CA ASN A 40 -12.28 1.52 -4.06
C ASN A 40 -11.00 1.73 -4.89
N LEU A 41 -9.94 2.18 -4.21
CA LEU A 41 -8.64 2.45 -4.81
C LEU A 41 -7.74 1.23 -4.71
N LYS A 42 -6.94 1.00 -5.75
CA LYS A 42 -5.91 -0.04 -5.73
C LYS A 42 -4.71 0.43 -4.91
N ILE A 43 -4.00 -0.52 -4.32
CA ILE A 43 -2.70 -0.31 -3.67
C ILE A 43 -1.61 -0.97 -4.52
N GLN A 44 -0.45 -0.32 -4.62
CA GLN A 44 0.74 -0.85 -5.27
C GLN A 44 1.95 -0.58 -4.38
N SER A 45 2.71 -1.62 -4.03
CA SER A 45 3.92 -1.47 -3.20
C SER A 45 5.03 -2.43 -3.65
N HIS A 46 6.24 -2.18 -3.18
CA HIS A 46 7.36 -3.12 -3.31
C HIS A 46 7.32 -4.13 -2.15
N LEU A 47 7.45 -5.42 -2.48
CA LEU A 47 7.34 -6.53 -1.54
C LEU A 47 8.54 -7.48 -1.70
N SER A 48 9.20 -7.77 -0.58
CA SER A 48 10.30 -8.72 -0.42
C SER A 48 11.38 -8.60 -1.49
N GLU A 49 11.73 -7.36 -1.89
CA GLU A 49 12.59 -7.11 -3.05
C GLU A 49 14.08 -7.29 -2.72
N MET A 50 14.46 -7.13 -1.44
CA MET A 50 15.85 -7.23 -0.98
C MET A 50 15.95 -7.87 0.41
N ASN A 51 16.98 -8.69 0.64
CA ASN A 51 17.18 -9.38 1.94
C ASN A 51 17.29 -8.38 3.09
N ASP A 52 18.07 -7.31 2.94
CA ASP A 52 18.24 -6.26 3.96
C ASP A 52 16.89 -5.62 4.35
N GLN A 53 15.97 -5.46 3.38
CA GLN A 53 14.64 -4.94 3.62
C GLN A 53 13.81 -5.93 4.45
N VAL A 54 13.81 -7.21 4.07
CA VAL A 54 13.07 -8.26 4.77
C VAL A 54 13.59 -8.41 6.21
N GLU A 55 14.91 -8.42 6.39
CA GLU A 55 15.54 -8.47 7.70
C GLU A 55 15.20 -7.23 8.56
N ALA A 56 15.16 -6.04 7.96
CA ALA A 56 14.74 -4.83 8.67
C ALA A 56 13.30 -4.94 9.17
N VAL A 57 12.36 -5.42 8.34
CA VAL A 57 10.95 -5.60 8.75
C VAL A 57 10.83 -6.69 9.82
N ARG A 58 11.54 -7.81 9.69
CA ARG A 58 11.59 -8.86 10.71
C ARG A 58 12.13 -8.33 12.04
N SER A 59 13.17 -7.51 12.01
CA SER A 59 13.79 -6.93 13.20
C SER A 59 12.89 -5.91 13.90
N GLU A 60 12.25 -5.03 13.13
CA GLU A 60 11.42 -3.94 13.66
C GLU A 60 10.02 -4.41 14.09
N ARG A 61 9.39 -5.30 13.29
CA ARG A 61 7.98 -5.70 13.45
C ARG A 61 7.78 -7.18 13.81
N GLY A 62 8.81 -8.00 13.74
CA GLY A 62 8.74 -9.43 14.09
C GLY A 62 7.97 -10.29 13.09
N VAL A 63 7.63 -9.75 11.92
CA VAL A 63 6.79 -10.41 10.89
C VAL A 63 7.33 -10.10 9.50
N GLU A 64 6.86 -10.83 8.48
CA GLU A 64 7.16 -10.51 7.09
C GLU A 64 6.38 -9.29 6.60
N ASP A 65 6.92 -8.61 5.59
CA ASP A 65 6.27 -7.48 4.93
C ASP A 65 4.92 -7.84 4.31
N ILE A 66 4.73 -9.07 3.83
CA ILE A 66 3.43 -9.54 3.35
C ILE A 66 2.38 -9.56 4.46
N GLU A 67 2.76 -9.98 5.67
CA GLU A 67 1.85 -10.01 6.81
C GLU A 67 1.50 -8.60 7.29
N VAL A 68 2.42 -7.65 7.16
CA VAL A 68 2.14 -6.24 7.48
C VAL A 68 1.05 -5.70 6.56
N PHE A 69 1.11 -6.00 5.27
CA PHE A 69 0.07 -5.56 4.33
C PHE A 69 -1.26 -6.28 4.53
N ASP A 70 -1.27 -7.57 4.87
CA ASP A 70 -2.50 -8.32 5.15
C ASP A 70 -3.26 -7.81 6.40
N ARG A 71 -2.54 -7.18 7.34
CA ARG A 71 -3.12 -6.65 8.59
C ARG A 71 -3.63 -5.21 8.47
N ALA A 72 -3.28 -4.50 7.40
CA ALA A 72 -3.47 -3.05 7.24
C ALA A 72 -4.79 -2.66 6.55
#